data_AF-R5S3S2-F1
#
_entry.id   AF-R5S3S2-F1
#
_cell.length_a   1.000
_cell.length_b   1.000
_cell.length_c   1.000
_cell.angle_alpha   90.00
_cell.angle_beta   90.00
_cell.angle_gamma   90.00
#
_symmetry.space_group_name_H-M   'P 1'
#
loop_
_entity.id
_entity.type
_entity.pdbx_description
1 polymer ?
#
loop_
_entity_poly.entity_id
_entity_poly.type
_entity_poly.pdbx_seq_one_letter_code
_entity_poly.pdbx_strand_id
1 'polypeptide(L)' 'MRLAAGTLYGALTTLTERGWIEAVGEDEGRRKEYRITPEGRAAVRVELARLQELTANGEALTRDWA' A
#
# COMPACT_ATOMS: atom_id res chain seq x y z
N MET A 1 0.20 10.07 -9.89
CA MET A 1 1.51 9.38 -9.92
C MET A 1 1.41 8.15 -10.81
N ARG A 2 2.41 7.90 -11.67
CA ARG A 2 2.60 6.60 -12.34
C ARG A 2 3.85 5.96 -11.73
N LEU A 3 3.75 4.72 -11.26
CA LEU A 3 4.90 3.97 -10.78
C LEU A 3 5.70 3.46 -11.98
N ALA A 4 7.02 3.59 -11.93
CA ALA A 4 7.89 2.87 -12.85
C ALA A 4 7.72 1.36 -12.65
N ALA A 5 7.89 0.56 -13.71
CA ALA A 5 7.69 -0.88 -13.65
C ALA A 5 8.52 -1.56 -12.54
N GLY A 6 9.80 -1.17 -12.37
CA GLY A 6 10.66 -1.68 -11.32
C GLY A 6 10.15 -1.41 -9.90
N THR A 7 9.60 -0.21 -9.65
CA THR A 7 9.02 0.16 -8.35
C THR A 7 7.74 -0.64 -8.07
N LEU A 8 6.92 -0.86 -9.09
CA LEU A 8 5.70 -1.65 -8.96
C LEU A 8 6.00 -3.11 -8.58
N TYR A 9 6.91 -3.76 -9.30
CA TYR A 9 7.25 -5.16 -9.01
C TYR A 9 7.92 -5.32 -7.64
N GLY A 10 8.81 -4.39 -7.25
CA GLY A 10 9.40 -4.39 -5.91
C GLY A 10 8.34 -4.25 -4.81
N ALA A 11 7.34 -3.40 -5.01
CA ALA A 11 6.23 -3.26 -4.08
C ALA A 11 5.40 -4.55 -3.99
N LEU A 12 5.06 -5.18 -5.12
CA LEU A 12 4.31 -6.44 -5.13
C LEU A 12 5.07 -7.58 -4.44
N THR A 13 6.38 -7.71 -4.66
CA THR A 13 7.23 -8.67 -3.95
C THR A 13 7.18 -8.41 -2.45
N THR A 14 7.41 -7.17 -2.01
CA THR A 14 7.42 -6.81 -0.59
C THR A 14 6.08 -7.10 0.09
N LEU A 15 4.96 -6.77 -0.57
CA LEU A 15 3.62 -7.02 -0.04
C LEU A 15 3.31 -8.52 0.07
N THR A 16 3.83 -9.31 -0.87
CA THR A 16 3.68 -10.77 -0.87
C THR A 16 4.53 -11.41 0.24
N GLU A 17 5.79 -11.02 0.38
CA GLU A 17 6.70 -11.50 1.44
C GLU A 17 6.18 -11.18 2.85
N ARG A 18 5.47 -10.06 3.00
CA ARG A 18 4.79 -9.68 4.26
C ARG A 18 3.48 -10.42 4.50
N GLY A 19 3.01 -11.23 3.55
CA GLY A 19 1.70 -11.90 3.61
C GLY A 19 0.51 -10.94 3.53
N TRP A 20 0.70 -9.72 3.02
CA TRP A 20 -0.37 -8.72 2.91
C TRP A 20 -1.19 -8.88 1.63
N ILE A 21 -0.59 -9.47 0.59
CA ILE A 21 -1.28 -9.92 -0.61
C ILE A 21 -0.84 -11.35 -0.95
N GLU A 22 -1.70 -12.06 -1.66
CA GLU A 22 -1.43 -13.41 -2.19
C GLU A 22 -1.71 -13.43 -3.68
N ALA A 23 -0.97 -14.24 -4.45
CA ALA A 23 -1.26 -14.44 -5.86
C ALA A 23 -2.54 -15.29 -6.01
N VAL A 24 -3.38 -14.94 -6.98
CA VAL A 24 -4.62 -15.67 -7.30
C VAL A 24 -4.61 -16.08 -8.76
N GLY A 25 -4.80 -17.37 -9.02
CA GLY A 25 -4.79 -17.97 -10.37
C GLY A 25 -3.55 -18.82 -10.65
N GLU A 26 -3.71 -19.82 -11.50
CA GLU A 26 -2.60 -20.50 -12.15
C GLU A 26 -2.06 -19.61 -13.29
N ASP A 27 -0.76 -19.66 -13.53
CA ASP A 27 0.02 -18.75 -14.39
C ASP A 27 -0.29 -18.96 -15.90
N GLU A 28 -1.57 -18.94 -16.28
CA GLU A 28 -2.05 -19.17 -17.66
C GLU A 28 -1.90 -17.92 -18.56
N GLY A 29 -1.36 -16.80 -18.05
CA GLY A 29 -1.18 -15.57 -18.82
C GLY A 29 -0.09 -14.63 -18.31
N ARG A 30 0.25 -13.60 -19.11
CA ARG A 30 1.32 -12.59 -18.79
C ARG A 30 1.04 -11.72 -17.56
N ARG A 31 -0.15 -11.78 -16.97
CA ARG A 31 -0.58 -10.89 -15.88
C ARG A 31 -0.81 -11.68 -14.60
N LYS A 32 0.03 -11.43 -13.59
CA LYS A 32 -0.19 -11.93 -12.24
C LYS A 32 -1.29 -11.13 -11.56
N GLU A 33 -2.28 -11.82 -11.01
CA GLU A 33 -3.32 -11.25 -10.18
C GLU A 33 -3.01 -11.48 -8.71
N TYR A 34 -3.37 -10.49 -7.88
CA TYR A 34 -3.14 -10.54 -6.45
C TYR A 34 -4.43 -10.19 -5.70
N ARG A 35 -4.65 -10.84 -4.56
CA ARG A 35 -5.73 -10.57 -3.63
C ARG A 35 -5.15 -10.09 -2.30
N ILE A 36 -5.80 -9.10 -1.69
CA ILE A 36 -5.44 -8.63 -0.34
C ILE A 36 -5.89 -9.64 0.72
N THR A 37 -5.00 -9.98 1.64
CA THR A 37 -5.27 -10.90 2.76
C THR A 37 -5.97 -10.18 3.93
N PRO A 38 -6.52 -10.89 4.92
CA PRO A 38 -6.99 -10.29 6.17
C PRO A 38 -5.91 -9.42 6.86
N GLU A 39 -4.67 -9.90 6.89
CA GLU A 39 -3.51 -9.24 7.48
C GLU A 39 -3.18 -7.96 6.70
N GLY A 40 -3.20 -8.04 5.36
CA GLY A 40 -3.03 -6.87 4.50
C GLY A 40 -4.11 -5.81 4.71
N ARG A 41 -5.37 -6.22 4.88
CA ARG A 41 -6.45 -5.28 5.22
C ARG A 41 -6.23 -4.60 6.57
N ALA A 42 -5.72 -5.33 7.57
CA ALA A 42 -5.37 -4.74 8.86
C ALA A 42 -4.22 -3.73 8.72
N ALA A 43 -3.17 -4.09 7.96
CA ALA A 43 -2.04 -3.20 7.68
C ALA A 43 -2.46 -1.89 6.98
N VAL A 44 -3.36 -1.98 5.98
CA VAL A 44 -3.91 -0.78 5.30
C VAL A 44 -4.64 0.13 6.28
N ARG A 45 -5.42 -0.41 7.23
CA ARG A 45 -6.12 0.42 8.23
C ARG A 45 -5.15 1.15 9.15
N VAL A 46 -4.10 0.46 9.60
CA VAL A 46 -3.06 1.07 10.44
C VAL A 46 -2.34 2.18 9.68
N GLU A 47 -1.93 1.92 8.45
CA GLU A 47 -1.22 2.91 7.65
C GLU A 47 -2.09 4.12 7.30
N LEU A 48 -3.39 3.89 7.03
CA LEU A 48 -4.34 4.98 6.82
C LEU A 48 -4.46 5.87 8.06
N ALA A 49 -4.57 5.28 9.26
CA ALA A 49 -4.62 6.04 10.51
C ALA A 49 -3.34 6.86 10.71
N ARG A 50 -2.16 6.27 10.46
CA ARG A 50 -0.87 6.96 10.55
C ARG A 50 -0.78 8.15 9.59
N LEU A 51 -1.26 8.00 8.36
CA LEU A 51 -1.28 9.07 7.36
C LEU A 51 -2.24 10.19 7.76
N GLN A 52 -3.41 9.85 8.29
CA GLN A 52 -4.37 10.84 8.80
C GLN A 52 -3.78 11.66 9.96
N GLU A 53 -3.11 11.01 10.90
CA GLU A 53 -2.41 11.69 12.00
C GLU A 53 -1.32 12.63 11.47
N LEU A 54 -0.51 12.17 10.52
CA LEU A 54 0.55 12.99 9.92
C LEU A 54 -0.02 14.25 9.24
N THR A 55 -1.12 14.10 8.50
CA THR A 55 -1.80 15.23 7.86
C THR A 55 -2.38 16.19 8.90
N ALA A 56 -3.07 15.69 9.92
CA ALA A 56 -3.63 16.51 10.99
C ALA A 56 -2.54 17.31 11.74
N ASN A 57 -1.39 16.69 12.00
CA ASN A 57 -0.24 17.37 12.60
C ASN A 57 0.31 18.49 11.71
N GLY A 58 0.42 18.22 10.39
CA GLY A 58 0.81 19.22 9.41
C GLY A 58 -0.14 20.42 9.40
N GLU A 59 -1.45 20.17 9.31
CA GLU A 59 -2.48 21.22 9.32
C GLU A 59 -2.48 22.03 10.63
N ALA A 60 -2.25 21.38 11.77
CA ALA A 60 -2.16 22.07 13.05
C ALA A 60 -0.96 23.02 13.12
N LEU A 61 0.18 22.63 12.55
CA LEU A 61 1.40 23.44 12.54
C LEU A 61 1.30 24.63 11.57
N THR A 62 0.67 24.44 10.41
CA THR A 62 0.60 25.45 9.35
C THR A 62 -0.59 26.40 9.46
N ARG A 63 -1.48 26.21 10.44
CA ARG A 63 -2.73 26.96 10.60
C ARG A 63 -2.56 28.48 10.58
N ASP A 64 -1.46 28.98 11.15
CA ASP A 64 -1.22 30.42 11.33
C ASP A 64 -0.11 30.94 10.39
N TRP A 65 0.26 30.19 9.35
CA TRP A 65 1.25 30.63 8.34
C TRP A 65 0.67 31.59 7.29
N ALA A 66 -0.50 32.17 7.57
CA ALA A 66 -1.15 33.18 6.73
C ALA A 66 -0.58 34.58 6.99
#